data_AF-A0A520SS40-F1
#
_entry.id   AF-A0A520SS40-F1
#
_cell.length_a   1.000
_cell.length_b   1.000
_cell.length_c   1.000
_cell.angle_alpha   90.00
_cell.angle_beta   90.00
_cell.angle_gamma   90.00
#
_symmetry.space_group_name_H-M   'P 1'
#
loop_
_entity.id
_entity.type
_entity.pdbx_description
1 polymer ?
#
loop_
_entity_poly.entity_id
_entity_poly.type
_entity_poly.pdbx_seq_one_letter_code
_entity_poly.pdbx_strand_id
1 'polypeptide(L)'
;MNQMERRLFLSGVAVSGAGAVFGQRVEVRKSGRGQIGLSLERLVSDGSAEGQLFMKVLRADLLRSGYFEERSGTASVMLAGRVQRGQELRAEVQAVQMADRRRLLGRAFSGPASATRALAHRVADAVVLAATGMPGMASARLALVGNRSGHKELYVCDVDGANVRQVTKDRSIVVAPAWMPDGQQVLYTSYKGGYPNVYQTGRRGALARFGGLNASAAVSPDGGSMALILSKDGNPELYVQDLGRGGLRRISSTRRANEASPCWSPDGSELAYVSDSAGRPHVYVVSLKGGAPRRISRSGTENVAPDWGRNGELVYCSRQGGRYRIVVANPRSGVSRVLPLDGADYEDPSWTPDGRHVVVSRSVNYRSTIYLLDTQEARSIPLLKGSGDWFSPACTR
;
A
#
# COMPACT_ATOMS: atom_id res chain seq x y z
N MET A 1 -30.71 -32.89 50.91
CA MET A 1 -29.35 -32.47 51.29
C MET A 1 -29.05 -31.17 50.53
N ASN A 2 -29.69 -30.07 50.96
CA ASN A 2 -29.07 -28.89 51.61
C ASN A 2 -28.03 -28.18 50.72
N GLN A 3 -28.39 -27.05 50.11
CA GLN A 3 -28.36 -25.68 50.66
C GLN A 3 -26.94 -25.11 50.77
N MET A 4 -26.61 -24.06 49.99
CA MET A 4 -26.51 -22.66 50.46
C MET A 4 -25.69 -21.76 49.51
N GLU A 5 -26.25 -20.58 49.26
CA GLU A 5 -25.58 -19.38 48.76
C GLU A 5 -24.47 -18.89 49.71
N ARG A 6 -23.52 -18.08 49.19
CA ARG A 6 -23.06 -16.86 49.89
C ARG A 6 -22.45 -15.81 48.97
N ARG A 7 -22.85 -14.57 49.25
CA ARG A 7 -22.53 -13.30 48.59
C ARG A 7 -21.24 -12.64 49.12
N LEU A 8 -20.64 -11.82 48.24
CA LEU A 8 -19.98 -10.49 48.41
C LEU A 8 -18.82 -10.32 49.41
N PHE A 9 -17.72 -9.68 48.96
CA PHE A 9 -17.23 -8.39 49.50
C PHE A 9 -16.26 -7.69 48.52
N LEU A 10 -16.52 -6.39 48.28
CA LEU A 10 -15.62 -5.44 47.63
C LEU A 10 -14.45 -5.09 48.57
N SER A 11 -13.27 -4.82 48.01
CA SER A 11 -12.41 -3.74 48.49
C SER A 11 -11.75 -3.07 47.29
N GLY A 12 -12.01 -1.76 47.16
CA GLY A 12 -11.41 -0.91 46.16
C GLY A 12 -10.06 -0.37 46.65
N VAL A 13 -9.16 -0.14 45.71
CA VAL A 13 -8.12 0.88 45.86
C VAL A 13 -8.27 1.81 44.67
N ALA A 14 -8.65 3.05 44.97
CA ALA A 14 -8.65 4.15 44.03
C ALA A 14 -7.22 4.62 43.81
N VAL A 15 -6.79 4.72 42.56
CA VAL A 15 -5.72 5.62 42.15
C VAL A 15 -6.32 6.58 41.13
N SER A 16 -6.57 7.80 41.59
CA SER A 16 -6.89 8.97 40.78
C SER A 16 -5.60 9.51 40.15
N GLY A 17 -5.60 9.76 38.84
CA GLY A 17 -4.47 10.44 38.21
C GLY A 17 -4.66 10.70 36.72
N ALA A 18 -5.16 11.91 36.43
CA ALA A 18 -5.04 12.65 35.17
C ALA A 18 -5.69 12.06 33.91
N GLY A 19 -6.80 12.69 33.52
CA GLY A 19 -7.44 12.49 32.24
C GLY A 19 -6.58 13.04 31.09
N ALA A 20 -6.36 12.18 30.09
CA ALA A 20 -6.18 12.63 28.73
C ALA A 20 -7.55 12.54 28.06
N VAL A 21 -8.05 13.68 27.57
CA VAL A 21 -9.26 13.78 26.76
C VAL A 21 -9.02 13.01 25.47
N PHE A 22 -9.37 11.72 25.47
CA PHE A 22 -9.53 10.96 24.24
C PHE A 22 -10.80 11.49 23.57
N GLY A 23 -10.60 12.15 22.43
CA GLY A 23 -11.66 12.70 21.61
C GLY A 23 -12.78 11.68 21.41
N GLN A 24 -14.01 12.18 21.49
CA GLN A 24 -15.23 11.43 21.24
C GLN A 24 -15.04 10.49 20.05
N ARG A 25 -14.99 9.19 20.36
CA ARG A 25 -15.05 8.13 19.37
C ARG A 25 -16.44 8.24 18.75
N VAL A 26 -16.50 8.78 17.53
CA VAL A 26 -17.72 8.72 16.73
C VAL A 26 -17.94 7.25 16.40
N GLU A 27 -18.73 6.57 17.23
CA GLU A 27 -19.31 5.29 16.87
C GLU A 27 -20.36 5.53 15.80
N VAL A 28 -19.94 5.47 14.53
CA VAL A 28 -20.86 5.05 13.48
C VAL A 28 -21.14 3.57 13.75
N ARG A 29 -22.25 3.31 14.45
CA ARG A 29 -22.74 1.94 14.68
C ARG A 29 -22.87 1.24 13.33
N LYS A 30 -22.01 0.24 13.10
CA LYS A 30 -22.11 -0.70 11.98
C LYS A 30 -23.32 -1.59 12.20
N SER A 31 -24.30 -1.51 11.31
CA SER A 31 -25.11 -2.67 10.93
C SER A 31 -24.56 -3.19 9.61
N GLY A 32 -23.87 -4.34 9.66
CA GLY A 32 -23.51 -5.27 8.56
C GLY A 32 -23.18 -4.73 7.16
N ARG A 33 -22.01 -5.09 6.61
CA ARG A 33 -21.69 -5.13 5.15
C ARG A 33 -22.03 -3.91 4.26
N GLY A 34 -22.56 -2.80 4.79
CA GLY A 34 -23.04 -1.67 4.01
C GLY A 34 -21.99 -0.59 3.82
N GLN A 35 -21.86 -0.11 2.57
CA GLN A 35 -21.12 1.10 2.27
C GLN A 35 -21.90 2.31 2.79
N ILE A 36 -21.21 3.42 3.06
CA ILE A 36 -21.84 4.68 3.47
C ILE A 36 -22.54 5.27 2.24
N GLY A 37 -23.86 5.45 2.33
CA GLY A 37 -24.62 6.16 1.30
C GLY A 37 -24.10 7.59 1.16
N LEU A 38 -23.62 7.94 -0.03
CA LEU A 38 -23.00 9.22 -0.36
C LEU A 38 -23.84 9.95 -1.41
N SER A 39 -24.09 11.24 -1.20
CA SER A 39 -24.63 12.14 -2.22
C SER A 39 -23.64 13.26 -2.52
N LEU A 40 -23.42 13.54 -3.81
CA LEU A 40 -22.62 14.66 -4.29
C LEU A 40 -23.49 15.78 -4.89
N GLU A 41 -24.82 15.67 -4.81
CA GLU A 41 -25.77 16.54 -5.52
C GLU A 41 -25.65 18.03 -5.15
N ARG A 42 -25.12 18.35 -3.97
CA ARG A 42 -24.93 19.72 -3.50
C ARG A 42 -23.51 20.25 -3.69
N LEU A 43 -22.61 19.46 -4.27
CA LEU A 43 -21.27 19.91 -4.65
C LEU A 43 -21.30 20.30 -6.14
N VAL A 44 -21.29 21.59 -6.40
CA VAL A 44 -21.56 22.13 -7.75
C VAL A 44 -20.26 22.63 -8.39
N SER A 45 -20.03 22.25 -9.64
CA SER A 45 -18.97 22.80 -10.48
C SER A 45 -19.47 24.00 -11.29
N ASP A 46 -18.59 24.95 -11.59
CA ASP A 46 -18.86 26.07 -12.49
C ASP A 46 -19.01 25.69 -13.98
N GLY A 47 -18.87 24.40 -14.30
CA GLY A 47 -18.99 23.88 -15.66
C GLY A 47 -17.71 23.94 -16.48
N SER A 48 -16.61 24.48 -15.95
CA SER A 48 -15.29 24.44 -16.59
C SER A 48 -14.81 23.00 -16.83
N ALA A 49 -13.91 22.81 -17.80
CA ALA A 49 -13.33 21.49 -18.08
C ALA A 49 -12.61 20.92 -16.84
N GLU A 50 -11.89 21.75 -16.10
CA GLU A 50 -11.23 21.40 -14.85
C GLU A 50 -12.23 21.05 -13.75
N GLY A 51 -13.31 21.83 -13.58
CA GLY A 51 -14.34 21.55 -12.60
C GLY A 51 -15.07 20.23 -12.89
N GLN A 52 -15.40 19.96 -14.15
CA GLN A 52 -15.99 18.68 -14.57
C GLN A 52 -15.04 17.49 -14.33
N LEU A 53 -13.76 17.65 -14.68
CA LEU A 53 -12.74 16.64 -14.42
C LEU A 53 -12.57 16.38 -12.92
N PHE A 54 -12.51 17.44 -12.11
CA PHE A 54 -12.43 17.33 -10.65
C PHE A 54 -13.58 16.49 -10.09
N MET A 55 -14.83 16.81 -10.46
CA MET A 55 -16.01 16.08 -9.97
C MET A 55 -15.99 14.61 -10.38
N LYS A 56 -15.57 14.32 -11.62
CA LYS A 56 -15.42 12.95 -12.12
C LYS A 56 -14.38 12.15 -11.33
N VAL A 57 -13.21 12.73 -11.07
CA VAL A 57 -12.14 12.06 -10.33
C VAL A 57 -12.54 11.86 -8.86
N LEU A 58 -13.05 12.90 -8.21
CA LEU A 58 -13.50 12.84 -6.81
C LEU A 58 -14.53 11.73 -6.60
N ARG A 59 -15.56 11.67 -7.47
CA ARG A 59 -16.58 10.61 -7.42
C ARG A 59 -15.97 9.22 -7.56
N ALA A 60 -15.09 9.03 -8.55
CA ALA A 60 -14.45 7.75 -8.79
C ALA A 60 -13.58 7.29 -7.60
N ASP A 61 -12.85 8.21 -6.97
CA ASP A 61 -11.98 7.90 -5.83
C ASP A 61 -12.75 7.53 -4.57
N LEU A 62 -13.83 8.26 -4.28
CA LEU A 62 -14.69 7.97 -3.14
C LEU A 62 -15.33 6.58 -3.28
N LEU A 63 -15.80 6.22 -4.47
CA LEU A 63 -16.33 4.87 -4.71
C LEU A 63 -15.23 3.79 -4.68
N ARG A 64 -14.05 4.07 -5.25
CA ARG A 64 -12.90 3.14 -5.23
C ARG A 64 -12.35 2.91 -3.84
N SER A 65 -12.55 3.83 -2.90
CA SER A 65 -12.18 3.64 -1.48
C SER A 65 -12.91 2.47 -0.81
N GLY A 66 -13.99 1.97 -1.43
CA GLY A 66 -14.80 0.87 -0.89
C GLY A 66 -15.58 1.23 0.36
N TYR A 67 -15.52 2.48 0.84
CA TYR A 67 -16.31 2.97 1.98
C TYR A 67 -17.64 3.57 1.58
N PHE A 68 -17.78 4.04 0.34
CA PHE A 68 -18.94 4.77 -0.11
C PHE A 68 -19.65 4.05 -1.26
N GLU A 69 -20.98 4.17 -1.26
CA GLU A 69 -21.85 3.88 -2.40
C GLU A 69 -22.69 5.12 -2.66
N GLU A 70 -22.95 5.41 -3.92
CA GLU A 70 -23.74 6.59 -4.25
C GLU A 70 -25.24 6.32 -4.10
N ARG A 71 -25.94 7.21 -3.38
CA ARG A 71 -27.38 7.12 -3.15
C ARG A 71 -28.03 8.49 -3.25
N SER A 72 -29.00 8.63 -4.14
CA SER A 72 -29.87 9.81 -4.19
C SER A 72 -30.95 9.72 -3.11
N GLY A 73 -31.23 10.84 -2.44
CA GLY A 73 -32.35 10.99 -1.47
C GLY A 73 -32.20 10.32 -0.10
N THR A 74 -31.39 9.27 0.04
CA THR A 74 -31.21 8.51 1.31
C THR A 74 -29.75 8.45 1.79
N ALA A 75 -28.91 9.36 1.30
CA ALA A 75 -27.50 9.39 1.67
C ALA A 75 -27.28 9.65 3.17
N SER A 76 -26.35 8.90 3.77
CA SER A 76 -25.88 9.12 5.15
C SER A 76 -24.88 10.27 5.24
N VAL A 77 -24.10 10.48 4.18
CA VAL A 77 -23.15 11.59 4.04
C VAL A 77 -23.48 12.37 2.76
N MET A 78 -23.56 13.70 2.87
CA MET A 78 -23.74 14.60 1.74
C MET A 78 -22.51 15.47 1.57
N LEU A 79 -21.99 15.54 0.35
CA LEU A 79 -21.01 16.54 -0.05
C LEU A 79 -21.72 17.77 -0.60
N ALA A 80 -21.34 18.92 -0.06
CA ALA A 80 -21.85 20.22 -0.47
C ALA A 80 -20.72 21.22 -0.70
N GLY A 81 -20.94 22.18 -1.59
CA GLY A 81 -20.01 23.28 -1.81
C GLY A 81 -19.86 23.62 -3.29
N ARG A 82 -18.72 24.21 -3.65
CA ARG A 82 -18.48 24.75 -4.99
C ARG A 82 -17.08 24.44 -5.49
N VAL A 83 -16.97 24.15 -6.78
CA VAL A 83 -15.71 23.98 -7.50
C VAL A 83 -15.68 25.02 -8.61
N GLN A 84 -14.70 25.91 -8.57
CA GLN A 84 -14.62 27.05 -9.48
C GLN A 84 -13.21 27.22 -10.04
N ARG A 85 -13.12 27.51 -11.34
CA ARG A 85 -11.90 27.83 -12.05
C ARG A 85 -11.74 29.35 -12.10
N GLY A 86 -10.90 29.88 -11.20
CA GLY A 86 -10.40 31.26 -11.24
C GLY A 86 -8.99 31.31 -11.83
N GLN A 87 -8.07 32.09 -11.25
CA GLN A 87 -6.63 31.98 -11.55
C GLN A 87 -6.08 30.58 -11.21
N GLU A 88 -6.59 30.00 -10.13
CA GLU A 88 -6.41 28.61 -9.72
C GLU A 88 -7.76 27.87 -9.71
N LEU A 89 -7.73 26.54 -9.70
CA LEU A 89 -8.91 25.74 -9.39
C LEU A 89 -9.10 25.75 -7.88
N ARG A 90 -10.29 26.12 -7.40
CA ARG A 90 -10.64 26.13 -5.98
C ARG A 90 -11.87 25.26 -5.74
N ALA A 91 -11.75 24.31 -4.82
CA ALA A 91 -12.83 23.44 -4.37
C ALA A 91 -13.12 23.70 -2.89
N GLU A 92 -14.27 24.27 -2.60
CA GLU A 92 -14.81 24.42 -1.24
C GLU A 92 -15.73 23.25 -0.98
N VAL A 93 -15.33 22.37 -0.05
CA VAL A 93 -16.03 21.10 0.18
C VAL A 93 -16.41 20.97 1.64
N GLN A 94 -17.68 20.66 1.85
CA GLN A 94 -18.23 20.27 3.14
C GLN A 94 -18.75 18.84 3.05
N ALA A 95 -18.38 18.00 4.02
CA ALA A 95 -18.99 16.70 4.22
C ALA A 95 -19.88 16.79 5.46
N VAL A 96 -21.15 16.45 5.31
CA VAL A 96 -22.16 16.56 6.37
C VAL A 96 -22.78 15.19 6.59
N GLN A 97 -22.90 14.77 7.84
CA GLN A 97 -23.66 13.60 8.24
C GLN A 97 -25.15 13.95 8.29
N MET A 98 -26.00 13.19 7.61
CA MET A 98 -27.41 13.54 7.42
C MET A 98 -28.31 13.24 8.62
N ALA A 99 -27.93 12.27 9.46
CA ALA A 99 -28.73 11.87 10.61
C ALA A 99 -28.90 13.01 11.64
N ASP A 100 -27.84 13.76 11.91
CA ASP A 100 -27.77 14.83 12.92
C ASP A 100 -27.34 16.19 12.33
N ARG A 101 -27.17 16.27 11.01
CA ARG A 101 -26.64 17.44 10.27
C ARG A 101 -25.26 17.88 10.75
N ARG A 102 -24.48 17.00 11.38
CA ARG A 102 -23.15 17.33 11.86
C ARG A 102 -22.17 17.47 10.70
N ARG A 103 -21.39 18.55 10.74
CA ARG A 103 -20.30 18.78 9.76
C ARG A 103 -19.09 17.92 10.12
N LEU A 104 -18.75 16.98 9.25
CA LEU A 104 -17.57 16.11 9.35
C LEU A 104 -16.31 16.80 8.79
N LEU A 105 -16.47 17.53 7.68
CA LEU A 105 -15.42 18.29 7.01
C LEU A 105 -16.00 19.62 6.52
N GLY A 106 -15.19 20.66 6.56
CA GLY A 106 -15.47 21.94 5.89
C GLY A 106 -14.17 22.66 5.60
N ARG A 107 -13.68 22.55 4.36
CA ARG A 107 -12.35 23.07 3.98
C ARG A 107 -12.33 23.50 2.51
N ALA A 108 -11.53 24.53 2.21
CA ALA A 108 -11.19 24.91 0.86
C ALA A 108 -9.85 24.28 0.44
N PHE A 109 -9.79 23.82 -0.80
CA PHE A 109 -8.62 23.27 -1.45
C PHE A 109 -8.36 24.06 -2.73
N SER A 110 -7.12 24.45 -3.00
CA SER A 110 -6.76 25.10 -4.25
C SER A 110 -5.51 24.50 -4.89
N GLY A 111 -5.34 24.79 -6.17
CA GLY A 111 -4.13 24.47 -6.91
C GLY A 111 -4.23 24.90 -8.37
N PRO A 112 -3.11 24.85 -9.12
CA PRO A 112 -3.11 25.17 -10.53
C PRO A 112 -4.01 24.21 -11.31
N ALA A 113 -4.55 24.65 -12.45
CA ALA A 113 -5.40 23.83 -13.32
C ALA A 113 -4.75 22.49 -13.74
N SER A 114 -3.43 22.50 -13.95
CA SER A 114 -2.66 21.29 -14.26
C SER A 114 -2.70 20.23 -13.16
N ALA A 115 -3.01 20.61 -11.92
CA ALA A 115 -3.10 19.73 -10.77
C ALA A 115 -4.54 19.31 -10.42
N THR A 116 -5.51 19.50 -11.32
CA THR A 116 -6.93 19.19 -11.08
C THR A 116 -7.16 17.80 -10.50
N ARG A 117 -6.53 16.76 -11.07
CA ARG A 117 -6.63 15.38 -10.58
C ARG A 117 -6.07 15.22 -9.17
N ALA A 118 -4.87 15.73 -8.93
CA ALA A 118 -4.23 15.71 -7.62
C ALA A 118 -5.05 16.46 -6.56
N LEU A 119 -5.74 17.54 -6.93
CA LEU A 119 -6.66 18.24 -6.04
C LEU A 119 -7.86 17.37 -5.66
N ALA A 120 -8.48 16.69 -6.65
CA ALA A 120 -9.59 15.78 -6.41
C ALA A 120 -9.19 14.59 -5.51
N HIS A 121 -8.02 14.00 -5.74
CA HIS A 121 -7.45 12.94 -4.91
C HIS A 121 -7.31 13.38 -3.44
N ARG A 122 -6.73 14.56 -3.19
CA ARG A 122 -6.59 15.10 -1.83
C ARG A 122 -7.92 15.36 -1.15
N VAL A 123 -8.93 15.81 -1.89
CA VAL A 123 -10.28 16.00 -1.37
C VAL A 123 -10.92 14.65 -1.03
N ALA A 124 -10.77 13.64 -1.88
CA ALA A 124 -11.26 12.29 -1.61
C ALA A 124 -10.64 11.72 -0.33
N ASP A 125 -9.32 11.84 -0.15
CA ASP A 125 -8.63 11.38 1.06
C ASP A 125 -9.13 12.10 2.32
N ALA A 126 -9.34 13.42 2.23
CA ALA A 126 -9.88 14.20 3.36
C ALA A 126 -11.31 13.81 3.72
N VAL A 127 -12.15 13.51 2.72
CA VAL A 127 -13.54 13.06 2.93
C VAL A 127 -13.57 11.64 3.54
N VAL A 128 -12.75 10.71 3.02
CA VAL A 128 -12.62 9.35 3.58
C VAL A 128 -12.20 9.44 5.05
N LEU A 129 -11.17 10.22 5.35
CA LEU A 129 -10.68 10.40 6.72
C LEU A 129 -11.75 11.01 7.63
N ALA A 130 -12.42 12.07 7.20
CA ALA A 130 -13.44 12.74 8.00
C ALA A 130 -14.67 11.86 8.28
N ALA A 131 -15.07 11.02 7.32
CA ALA A 131 -16.26 10.17 7.45
C ALA A 131 -15.99 8.85 8.19
N THR A 132 -14.77 8.32 8.11
CA THR A 132 -14.46 6.96 8.58
C THR A 132 -13.41 6.89 9.68
N GLY A 133 -12.61 7.95 9.86
CA GLY A 133 -11.41 7.93 10.71
C GLY A 133 -10.24 7.15 10.12
N MET A 134 -10.39 6.54 8.94
CA MET A 134 -9.36 5.77 8.25
C MET A 134 -8.67 6.62 7.17
N PRO A 135 -7.37 6.42 6.93
CA PRO A 135 -6.68 7.09 5.83
C PRO A 135 -7.28 6.72 4.47
N GLY A 136 -7.28 7.68 3.53
CA GLY A 136 -7.57 7.43 2.12
C GLY A 136 -6.32 6.99 1.33
N MET A 137 -6.53 6.57 0.08
CA MET A 137 -5.46 6.15 -0.82
C MET A 137 -5.40 6.94 -2.13
N ALA A 138 -6.33 7.86 -2.39
CA ALA A 138 -6.54 8.46 -3.70
C ALA A 138 -5.31 9.24 -4.18
N SER A 139 -4.58 9.90 -3.27
CA SER A 139 -3.35 10.64 -3.61
C SER A 139 -2.12 9.75 -3.79
N ALA A 140 -2.23 8.43 -3.61
CA ALA A 140 -1.12 7.50 -3.78
C ALA A 140 -0.70 7.39 -5.25
N ARG A 141 0.54 6.95 -5.46
CA ARG A 141 1.13 6.68 -6.77
C ARG A 141 1.64 5.26 -6.84
N LEU A 142 1.69 4.73 -8.05
CA LEU A 142 2.28 3.43 -8.34
C LEU A 142 3.59 3.61 -9.09
N ALA A 143 4.58 2.81 -8.71
CA ALA A 143 5.72 2.47 -9.53
C ALA A 143 5.50 1.05 -10.03
N LEU A 144 5.85 0.77 -11.28
CA LEU A 144 5.57 -0.52 -11.92
C LEU A 144 6.56 -0.79 -13.05
N VAL A 145 6.75 -2.07 -13.36
CA VAL A 145 7.57 -2.50 -14.49
C VAL A 145 6.67 -2.73 -15.69
N GLY A 146 7.03 -2.16 -16.84
CA GLY A 146 6.28 -2.31 -18.09
C GLY A 146 7.19 -2.68 -19.26
N ASN A 147 6.66 -3.39 -20.25
CA ASN A 147 7.38 -3.77 -21.47
C ASN A 147 6.98 -2.98 -22.72
N ARG A 148 6.21 -1.89 -22.56
CA ARG A 148 5.63 -1.12 -23.68
C ARG A 148 6.67 -0.53 -24.64
N SER A 149 7.88 -0.25 -24.16
CA SER A 149 8.99 0.25 -24.99
C SER A 149 9.83 -0.86 -25.65
N GLY A 150 9.41 -2.13 -25.56
CA GLY A 150 10.19 -3.29 -26.03
C GLY A 150 11.22 -3.82 -25.01
N HIS A 151 11.40 -3.12 -23.88
CA HIS A 151 12.27 -3.51 -22.77
C HIS A 151 11.50 -3.37 -21.45
N LYS A 152 11.88 -4.13 -20.41
CA LYS A 152 11.33 -3.99 -19.06
C LYS A 152 11.86 -2.70 -18.42
N GLU A 153 11.01 -1.69 -18.34
CA GLU A 153 11.36 -0.36 -17.85
C GLU A 153 10.48 0.04 -16.67
N LEU A 154 10.95 0.99 -15.87
CA LEU A 154 10.18 1.61 -14.79
C LEU A 154 9.18 2.61 -15.35
N TYR A 155 7.95 2.51 -14.88
CA TYR A 155 6.87 3.47 -15.10
C TYR A 155 6.30 3.93 -13.77
N VAL A 156 5.67 5.11 -13.78
CA VAL A 156 4.88 5.61 -12.65
C VAL A 156 3.53 6.13 -13.13
N CYS A 157 2.51 6.03 -12.27
CA CYS A 157 1.16 6.54 -12.51
C CYS A 157 0.45 6.89 -11.19
N ASP A 158 -0.71 7.53 -11.29
CA ASP A 158 -1.63 7.70 -10.16
C ASP A 158 -2.18 6.33 -9.73
N VAL A 159 -2.61 6.17 -8.48
CA VAL A 159 -3.16 4.88 -7.97
C VAL A 159 -4.38 4.39 -8.76
N ASP A 160 -5.10 5.29 -9.43
CA ASP A 160 -6.23 4.94 -10.28
C ASP A 160 -5.83 4.54 -11.72
N GLY A 161 -4.54 4.48 -12.00
CA GLY A 161 -3.96 4.09 -13.29
C GLY A 161 -3.84 5.21 -14.32
N ALA A 162 -4.22 6.45 -14.00
CA ALA A 162 -4.03 7.59 -14.88
C ALA A 162 -2.56 8.08 -14.88
N ASN A 163 -2.22 8.94 -15.85
CA ASN A 163 -0.91 9.60 -15.92
C ASN A 163 0.29 8.63 -15.99
N VAL A 164 0.13 7.47 -16.65
CA VAL A 164 1.21 6.50 -16.87
C VAL A 164 2.34 7.11 -17.70
N ARG A 165 3.53 7.21 -17.11
CA ARG A 165 4.74 7.70 -17.79
C ARG A 165 5.92 6.79 -17.53
N GLN A 166 6.75 6.63 -18.57
CA GLN A 166 8.02 5.93 -18.47
C GLN A 166 9.04 6.79 -17.70
N VAL A 167 9.76 6.19 -16.78
CA VAL A 167 10.78 6.87 -15.95
C VAL A 167 12.18 6.51 -16.41
N THR A 168 12.45 5.23 -16.66
CA THR A 168 13.77 4.76 -17.11
C THR A 168 13.78 4.53 -18.61
N LYS A 169 14.97 4.65 -19.21
CA LYS A 169 15.26 4.26 -20.59
C LYS A 169 16.55 3.45 -20.59
N ASP A 170 16.64 2.52 -19.64
CA ASP A 170 17.85 1.76 -19.36
C ASP A 170 18.16 0.76 -20.48
N ARG A 171 17.18 0.41 -21.32
CA ARG A 171 17.26 -0.59 -22.41
C ARG A 171 17.82 -1.92 -21.90
N SER A 172 17.47 -2.25 -20.66
CA SER A 172 17.90 -3.42 -19.92
C SER A 172 16.74 -3.92 -19.07
N ILE A 173 16.97 -4.95 -18.27
CA ILE A 173 15.94 -5.47 -17.34
C ILE A 173 15.86 -4.55 -16.13
N VAL A 174 14.69 -3.96 -15.90
CA VAL A 174 14.31 -3.30 -14.64
C VAL A 174 13.33 -4.19 -13.87
N VAL A 175 13.57 -4.38 -12.57
CA VAL A 175 12.72 -5.17 -11.66
C VAL A 175 12.68 -4.58 -10.25
N ALA A 176 11.74 -5.07 -9.45
CA ALA A 176 11.59 -4.78 -8.02
C ALA A 176 11.64 -3.28 -7.70
N PRO A 177 10.70 -2.47 -8.23
CA PRO A 177 10.60 -1.07 -7.84
C PRO A 177 10.13 -0.95 -6.38
N ALA A 178 10.64 0.05 -5.66
CA ALA A 178 10.20 0.40 -4.31
C ALA A 178 10.26 1.91 -4.11
N TRP A 179 9.23 2.51 -3.51
CA TRP A 179 9.24 3.94 -3.23
C TRP A 179 10.17 4.29 -2.06
N MET A 180 10.84 5.43 -2.17
CA MET A 180 11.43 6.11 -1.02
C MET A 180 10.30 6.68 -0.14
N PRO A 181 10.51 6.86 1.18
CA PRO A 181 9.48 7.38 2.09
C PRO A 181 9.01 8.81 1.77
N ASP A 182 9.81 9.58 1.03
CA ASP A 182 9.42 10.90 0.51
C ASP A 182 8.32 10.82 -0.57
N GLY A 183 8.05 9.61 -1.07
CA GLY A 183 7.14 9.33 -2.15
C GLY A 183 7.55 9.91 -3.51
N GLN A 184 8.70 10.59 -3.64
CA GLN A 184 9.15 11.27 -4.86
C GLN A 184 10.08 10.41 -5.70
N GLN A 185 10.87 9.58 -5.04
CA GLN A 185 11.94 8.82 -5.66
C GLN A 185 11.63 7.33 -5.59
N VAL A 186 12.08 6.58 -6.60
CA VAL A 186 11.88 5.14 -6.69
C VAL A 186 13.25 4.46 -6.73
N LEU A 187 13.43 3.49 -5.85
CA LEU A 187 14.49 2.50 -5.95
C LEU A 187 14.08 1.42 -6.94
N TYR A 188 15.05 0.91 -7.70
CA TYR A 188 14.82 -0.17 -8.64
C TYR A 188 16.10 -0.95 -8.90
N THR A 189 15.97 -2.23 -9.24
CA THR A 189 17.10 -3.05 -9.67
C THR A 189 17.21 -2.99 -11.19
N SER A 190 18.40 -2.71 -11.72
CA SER A 190 18.66 -2.66 -13.17
C SER A 190 19.95 -3.37 -13.55
N TYR A 191 19.92 -4.03 -14.71
CA TYR A 191 21.05 -4.77 -15.29
C TYR A 191 21.87 -3.92 -16.27
N LYS A 192 21.59 -2.61 -16.40
CA LYS A 192 22.28 -1.72 -17.36
C LYS A 192 23.80 -1.63 -17.19
N GLY A 193 24.31 -1.98 -16.01
CA GLY A 193 25.75 -1.99 -15.70
C GLY A 193 26.42 -3.35 -15.90
N GLY A 194 25.76 -4.31 -16.58
CA GLY A 194 26.25 -5.69 -16.78
C GLY A 194 25.90 -6.64 -15.62
N TYR A 195 25.78 -6.12 -14.41
CA TYR A 195 25.30 -6.84 -13.22
C TYR A 195 24.07 -6.15 -12.63
N PRO A 196 23.18 -6.89 -11.93
CA PRO A 196 22.05 -6.31 -11.22
C PRO A 196 22.55 -5.40 -10.09
N ASN A 197 22.21 -4.13 -10.22
CA ASN A 197 22.53 -3.09 -9.25
C ASN A 197 21.29 -2.32 -8.84
N VAL A 198 21.32 -1.77 -7.63
CA VAL A 198 20.23 -0.94 -7.11
C VAL A 198 20.48 0.50 -7.56
N TYR A 199 19.47 1.12 -8.16
CA TYR A 199 19.47 2.50 -8.61
C TYR A 199 18.33 3.27 -7.94
N GLN A 200 18.45 4.59 -7.97
CA GLN A 200 17.47 5.53 -7.47
C GLN A 200 17.16 6.54 -8.57
N THR A 201 15.88 6.81 -8.83
CA THR A 201 15.49 7.80 -9.84
C THR A 201 16.05 9.18 -9.50
N GLY A 202 16.56 9.90 -10.50
CA GLY A 202 17.18 11.22 -10.31
C GLY A 202 18.66 11.19 -9.93
N ARG A 203 19.22 10.01 -9.62
CA ARG A 203 20.66 9.82 -9.31
C ARG A 203 21.42 9.35 -10.56
N ARG A 204 22.62 9.89 -10.80
CA ARG A 204 23.46 9.57 -11.98
C ARG A 204 24.16 8.19 -11.91
N GLY A 205 24.14 7.50 -10.78
CA GLY A 205 24.83 6.23 -10.59
C GLY A 205 24.07 5.26 -9.70
N ALA A 206 24.58 4.03 -9.58
CA ALA A 206 24.03 3.03 -8.68
C ALA A 206 24.07 3.54 -7.22
N LEU A 207 23.02 3.21 -6.47
CA LEU A 207 22.95 3.41 -5.04
C LEU A 207 23.73 2.30 -4.30
N ALA A 208 23.64 1.06 -4.78
CA ALA A 208 24.43 -0.08 -4.30
C ALA A 208 25.00 -0.88 -5.49
N ARG A 209 26.31 -1.16 -5.43
CA ARG A 209 27.10 -1.87 -6.47
C ARG A 209 28.25 -2.64 -5.84
N PHE A 210 27.95 -3.56 -4.94
CA PHE A 210 28.91 -4.53 -4.42
C PHE A 210 29.17 -5.63 -5.46
N GLY A 211 30.21 -6.44 -5.24
CA GLY A 211 30.46 -7.60 -6.09
C GLY A 211 29.28 -8.58 -6.08
N GLY A 212 28.89 -9.07 -7.26
CA GLY A 212 27.79 -10.01 -7.42
C GLY A 212 26.41 -9.36 -7.55
N LEU A 213 25.39 -10.02 -6.98
CA LEU A 213 23.99 -9.58 -6.97
C LEU A 213 23.79 -8.42 -6.00
N ASN A 214 23.11 -7.36 -6.45
CA ASN A 214 22.58 -6.30 -5.59
C ASN A 214 21.13 -6.03 -6.01
N ALA A 215 20.15 -6.48 -5.21
CA ALA A 215 18.75 -6.50 -5.65
C ALA A 215 17.74 -6.21 -4.54
N SER A 216 16.51 -5.92 -4.97
CA SER A 216 15.29 -5.84 -4.15
C SER A 216 15.44 -4.93 -2.93
N ALA A 217 15.87 -3.69 -3.15
CA ALA A 217 16.06 -2.74 -2.07
C ALA A 217 14.73 -2.16 -1.57
N ALA A 218 14.60 -1.99 -0.26
CA ALA A 218 13.49 -1.32 0.41
C ALA A 218 14.01 -0.40 1.51
N VAL A 219 13.47 0.81 1.62
CA VAL A 219 13.90 1.81 2.60
C VAL A 219 13.02 1.75 3.85
N SER A 220 13.63 1.97 5.02
CA SER A 220 12.94 2.06 6.30
C SER A 220 11.93 3.21 6.31
N PRO A 221 10.85 3.12 7.11
CA PRO A 221 9.83 4.17 7.17
C PRO A 221 10.38 5.57 7.53
N ASP A 222 11.46 5.62 8.30
CA ASP A 222 12.16 6.86 8.69
C ASP A 222 13.13 7.40 7.62
N GLY A 223 13.38 6.65 6.53
CA GLY A 223 14.29 7.03 5.45
C GLY A 223 15.78 6.86 5.75
N GLY A 224 16.16 6.41 6.95
CA GLY A 224 17.57 6.34 7.37
C GLY A 224 18.32 5.11 6.89
N SER A 225 17.61 4.02 6.60
CA SER A 225 18.20 2.71 6.30
C SER A 225 17.59 2.06 5.06
N MET A 226 18.38 1.27 4.34
CA MET A 226 17.96 0.50 3.18
C MET A 226 18.25 -0.98 3.42
N ALA A 227 17.22 -1.81 3.44
CA ALA A 227 17.36 -3.26 3.36
C ALA A 227 17.54 -3.67 1.91
N LEU A 228 18.43 -4.62 1.63
CA LEU A 228 18.70 -5.12 0.29
C LEU A 228 19.32 -6.53 0.34
N ILE A 229 19.28 -7.21 -0.80
CA ILE A 229 19.91 -8.52 -0.97
C ILE A 229 21.26 -8.34 -1.67
N LEU A 230 22.32 -8.86 -1.05
CA LEU A 230 23.66 -8.88 -1.61
C LEU A 230 24.21 -10.30 -1.68
N SER A 231 24.86 -10.67 -2.77
CA SER A 231 25.62 -11.94 -2.85
C SER A 231 27.13 -11.76 -2.66
N LYS A 232 27.56 -10.61 -2.13
CA LYS A 232 28.99 -10.24 -2.02
C LYS A 232 29.83 -11.21 -1.18
N ASP A 233 29.18 -11.96 -0.28
CA ASP A 233 29.82 -12.91 0.64
C ASP A 233 29.54 -14.38 0.26
N GLY A 234 29.19 -14.66 -1.01
CA GLY A 234 28.96 -16.00 -1.55
C GLY A 234 27.52 -16.20 -2.05
N ASN A 235 26.61 -16.55 -1.14
CA ASN A 235 25.17 -16.68 -1.45
C ASN A 235 24.43 -15.33 -1.24
N PRO A 236 23.25 -15.13 -1.86
CA PRO A 236 22.41 -13.96 -1.63
C PRO A 236 21.97 -13.90 -0.17
N GLU A 237 22.23 -12.80 0.52
CA GLU A 237 21.93 -12.62 1.94
C GLU A 237 21.28 -11.25 2.16
N LEU A 238 20.53 -11.12 3.27
CA LEU A 238 19.88 -9.89 3.67
C LEU A 238 20.87 -8.95 4.39
N TYR A 239 20.96 -7.71 3.91
CA TYR A 239 21.74 -6.64 4.53
C TYR A 239 20.86 -5.43 4.81
N VAL A 240 21.33 -4.60 5.74
CA VAL A 240 20.83 -3.25 5.98
C VAL A 240 21.99 -2.28 5.84
N GLN A 241 21.83 -1.29 4.95
CA GLN A 241 22.76 -0.21 4.72
C GLN A 241 22.21 1.10 5.30
N ASP A 242 23.01 1.80 6.09
CA ASP A 242 22.74 3.17 6.54
C ASP A 242 22.95 4.13 5.36
N LEU A 243 21.92 4.93 5.03
CA LEU A 243 21.93 5.85 3.89
C LEU A 243 22.67 7.18 4.18
N GLY A 244 22.93 7.52 5.43
CA GLY A 244 23.64 8.75 5.83
C GLY A 244 25.12 8.51 6.15
N ARG A 245 25.43 7.46 6.90
CA ARG A 245 26.79 7.12 7.39
C ARG A 245 27.48 6.06 6.53
N GLY A 246 26.75 5.36 5.66
CA GLY A 246 27.29 4.33 4.77
C GLY A 246 27.62 2.99 5.43
N GLY A 247 27.29 2.80 6.71
CA GLY A 247 27.50 1.53 7.41
C GLY A 247 26.67 0.39 6.80
N LEU A 248 27.26 -0.80 6.68
CA LEU A 248 26.59 -1.98 6.13
C LEU A 248 26.57 -3.10 7.18
N ARG A 249 25.38 -3.58 7.52
CA ARG A 249 25.17 -4.68 8.48
C ARG A 249 24.54 -5.87 7.78
N ARG A 250 25.14 -7.05 7.92
CA ARG A 250 24.56 -8.33 7.50
C ARG A 250 23.52 -8.79 8.53
N ILE A 251 22.31 -9.13 8.08
CA ILE A 251 21.19 -9.55 8.94
C ILE A 251 21.01 -11.07 8.94
N SER A 252 21.14 -11.70 7.77
CA SER A 252 21.08 -13.16 7.63
C SER A 252 22.48 -13.74 7.37
N SER A 253 22.69 -14.98 7.80
CA SER A 253 23.93 -15.72 7.52
C SER A 253 23.61 -17.20 7.30
N THR A 254 22.68 -17.46 6.39
CA THR A 254 22.14 -18.80 6.17
C THR A 254 22.89 -19.49 5.04
N ARG A 255 23.79 -20.41 5.40
CA ARG A 255 24.58 -21.12 4.38
C ARG A 255 23.68 -21.90 3.42
N ARG A 256 23.99 -21.80 2.12
CA ARG A 256 23.32 -22.53 1.03
C ARG A 256 21.82 -22.22 0.93
N ALA A 257 21.41 -21.03 1.38
CA ALA A 257 20.10 -20.47 1.12
C ALA A 257 20.21 -19.24 0.21
N ASN A 258 19.09 -18.84 -0.36
CA ASN A 258 18.91 -17.61 -1.11
C ASN A 258 17.84 -16.76 -0.42
N GLU A 259 18.25 -15.55 -0.08
CA GLU A 259 17.43 -14.55 0.56
C GLU A 259 16.89 -13.59 -0.51
N ALA A 260 15.61 -13.22 -0.40
CA ALA A 260 14.95 -12.38 -1.41
C ALA A 260 13.92 -11.41 -0.82
N SER A 261 13.61 -10.37 -1.59
CA SER A 261 12.46 -9.48 -1.43
C SER A 261 12.19 -9.00 0.01
N PRO A 262 13.13 -8.28 0.64
CA PRO A 262 12.90 -7.72 1.97
C PRO A 262 11.90 -6.56 1.95
N CYS A 263 11.12 -6.43 3.02
CA CYS A 263 10.31 -5.24 3.28
C CYS A 263 10.29 -4.90 4.77
N TRP A 264 10.08 -3.61 5.08
CA TRP A 264 10.09 -3.10 6.44
C TRP A 264 8.71 -3.16 7.07
N SER A 265 8.68 -3.59 8.35
CA SER A 265 7.57 -3.34 9.25
C SER A 265 7.25 -1.84 9.35
N PRO A 266 5.99 -1.45 9.64
CA PRO A 266 5.58 -0.04 9.67
C PRO A 266 6.31 0.80 10.73
N ASP A 267 6.75 0.18 11.81
CA ASP A 267 7.51 0.84 12.89
C ASP A 267 9.03 0.78 12.66
N GLY A 268 9.48 0.14 11.57
CA GLY A 268 10.88 0.00 11.22
C GLY A 268 11.69 -0.92 12.13
N SER A 269 11.08 -1.67 13.04
CA SER A 269 11.79 -2.48 14.03
C SER A 269 12.10 -3.92 13.57
N GLU A 270 11.35 -4.39 12.57
CA GLU A 270 11.47 -5.73 11.98
C GLU A 270 11.54 -5.67 10.44
N LEU A 271 12.13 -6.71 9.84
CA LEU A 271 12.13 -6.97 8.41
C LEU A 271 11.37 -8.26 8.13
N ALA A 272 10.50 -8.25 7.13
CA ALA A 272 10.05 -9.47 6.46
C ALA A 272 10.94 -9.73 5.24
N TYR A 273 11.21 -10.99 4.92
CA TYR A 273 12.02 -11.39 3.78
C TYR A 273 11.69 -12.82 3.36
N VAL A 274 12.15 -13.23 2.19
CA VAL A 274 12.03 -14.60 1.70
C VAL A 274 13.32 -15.34 1.95
N SER A 275 13.23 -16.60 2.38
CA SER A 275 14.37 -17.53 2.44
C SER A 275 13.93 -18.92 1.99
N ASP A 276 14.78 -19.59 1.23
CA ASP A 276 14.62 -21.00 0.83
C ASP A 276 15.39 -21.98 1.74
N SER A 277 15.89 -21.51 2.90
CA SER A 277 16.65 -22.32 3.87
C SER A 277 15.96 -23.59 4.36
N ALA A 278 14.64 -23.69 4.20
CA ALA A 278 13.83 -24.87 4.49
C ALA A 278 13.57 -25.74 3.23
N GLY A 279 14.36 -25.57 2.17
CA GLY A 279 14.26 -26.27 0.88
C GLY A 279 13.34 -25.62 -0.16
N ARG A 280 12.40 -24.75 0.26
CA ARG A 280 11.50 -23.99 -0.62
C ARG A 280 11.33 -22.56 -0.11
N PRO A 281 11.03 -21.56 -0.98
CA PRO A 281 10.84 -20.18 -0.56
C PRO A 281 9.70 -20.00 0.44
N HIS A 282 10.04 -19.47 1.61
CA HIS A 282 9.09 -19.09 2.65
C HIS A 282 9.32 -17.65 3.11
N VAL A 283 8.27 -17.04 3.64
CA VAL A 283 8.33 -15.69 4.23
C VAL A 283 8.73 -15.82 5.69
N TYR A 284 9.75 -15.07 6.08
CA TYR A 284 10.27 -14.96 7.44
C TYR A 284 10.22 -13.52 7.92
N VAL A 285 10.19 -13.34 9.24
CA VAL A 285 10.32 -12.06 9.92
C VAL A 285 11.50 -12.12 10.88
N VAL A 286 12.33 -11.07 10.91
CA VAL A 286 13.47 -10.95 11.80
C VAL A 286 13.50 -9.56 12.44
N SER A 287 13.85 -9.50 13.73
CA SER A 287 14.04 -8.23 14.43
C SER A 287 15.39 -7.61 14.09
N LEU A 288 15.43 -6.28 13.95
CA LEU A 288 16.69 -5.56 13.79
C LEU A 288 17.55 -5.56 15.03
N LYS A 289 16.99 -5.87 16.21
CA LYS A 289 17.75 -6.09 17.45
C LYS A 289 18.47 -7.44 17.46
N GLY A 290 18.27 -8.27 16.45
CA GLY A 290 18.81 -9.62 16.36
C GLY A 290 17.81 -10.67 16.85
N GLY A 291 18.28 -11.91 16.94
CA GLY A 291 17.46 -13.09 17.28
C GLY A 291 17.15 -13.96 16.07
N ALA A 292 16.52 -15.10 16.33
CA ALA A 292 16.19 -16.07 15.29
C ALA A 292 15.03 -15.57 14.40
N PRO A 293 15.12 -15.74 13.07
CA PRO A 293 14.01 -15.41 12.17
C PRO A 293 12.82 -16.34 12.41
N ARG A 294 11.61 -15.79 12.41
CA ARG A 294 10.36 -16.52 12.55
C ARG A 294 9.71 -16.73 11.19
N ARG A 295 9.43 -17.98 10.84
CA ARG A 295 8.68 -18.32 9.63
C ARG A 295 7.20 -17.93 9.77
N ILE A 296 6.69 -17.18 8.79
CA ILE A 296 5.30 -16.73 8.72
C ILE A 296 4.47 -17.66 7.83
N SER A 297 4.95 -18.00 6.63
CA SER A 297 4.17 -18.82 5.70
C SER A 297 4.24 -20.32 6.03
N ARG A 298 3.08 -20.97 6.16
CA ARG A 298 2.97 -22.39 6.56
C ARG A 298 2.41 -23.31 5.47
N SER A 299 1.78 -22.74 4.45
CA SER A 299 1.18 -23.45 3.32
C SER A 299 1.75 -22.96 1.99
N GLY A 300 1.36 -23.63 0.90
CA GLY A 300 1.86 -23.33 -0.45
C GLY A 300 3.25 -23.91 -0.72
N THR A 301 3.55 -24.11 -1.99
CA THR A 301 4.83 -24.69 -2.44
C THR A 301 5.91 -23.63 -2.64
N GLU A 302 5.53 -22.37 -2.72
CA GLU A 302 6.43 -21.24 -2.94
C GLU A 302 5.74 -19.99 -2.38
N ASN A 303 6.43 -19.22 -1.54
CA ASN A 303 5.87 -18.03 -0.90
C ASN A 303 6.87 -16.88 -1.00
N VAL A 304 6.51 -15.82 -1.71
CA VAL A 304 7.43 -14.78 -2.17
C VAL A 304 6.80 -13.39 -2.12
N ALA A 305 7.62 -12.36 -2.37
CA ALA A 305 7.21 -10.95 -2.48
C ALA A 305 6.32 -10.46 -1.31
N PRO A 306 6.80 -10.53 -0.05
CA PRO A 306 6.07 -9.97 1.07
C PRO A 306 6.04 -8.44 1.01
N ASP A 307 4.92 -7.83 1.37
CA ASP A 307 4.81 -6.40 1.68
C ASP A 307 4.07 -6.19 3.01
N TRP A 308 4.57 -5.27 3.84
CA TRP A 308 4.07 -5.03 5.20
C TRP A 308 3.27 -3.73 5.25
N GLY A 309 1.96 -3.86 5.47
CA GLY A 309 1.03 -2.74 5.47
C GLY A 309 1.02 -1.98 6.79
N ARG A 310 0.61 -0.70 6.75
CA ARG A 310 0.47 0.16 7.94
C ARG A 310 -0.50 -0.39 8.99
N ASN A 311 -1.40 -1.29 8.58
CA ASN A 311 -2.31 -2.03 9.46
C ASN A 311 -1.62 -3.13 10.27
N GLY A 312 -0.32 -3.37 10.04
CA GLY A 312 0.48 -4.38 10.73
C GLY A 312 0.41 -5.78 10.11
N GLU A 313 -0.36 -5.96 9.04
CA GLU A 313 -0.46 -7.23 8.31
C GLU A 313 0.56 -7.31 7.18
N LEU A 314 0.99 -8.54 6.86
CA LEU A 314 1.75 -8.87 5.67
C LEU A 314 0.80 -9.32 4.57
N VAL A 315 1.10 -8.93 3.34
CA VAL A 315 0.61 -9.60 2.14
C VAL A 315 1.77 -10.30 1.46
N TYR A 316 1.54 -11.47 0.89
CA TYR A 316 2.55 -12.16 0.09
C TYR A 316 1.93 -13.02 -1.00
N CYS A 317 2.71 -13.31 -2.03
CA CYS A 317 2.35 -14.24 -3.10
C CYS A 317 2.62 -15.68 -2.65
N SER A 318 1.67 -16.59 -2.87
CA SER A 318 1.77 -18.00 -2.50
C SER A 318 1.31 -18.89 -3.66
N ARG A 319 2.16 -19.83 -4.08
CA ARG A 319 1.80 -20.84 -5.07
C ARG A 319 1.02 -21.98 -4.41
N GLN A 320 -0.28 -22.06 -4.69
CA GLN A 320 -1.20 -23.04 -4.12
C GLN A 320 -2.03 -23.68 -5.23
N GLY A 321 -2.11 -25.01 -5.28
CA GLY A 321 -2.84 -25.72 -6.34
C GLY A 321 -2.34 -25.40 -7.76
N GLY A 322 -1.04 -25.08 -7.89
CA GLY A 322 -0.43 -24.70 -9.18
C GLY A 322 -0.65 -23.25 -9.62
N ARG A 323 -1.32 -22.42 -8.82
CA ARG A 323 -1.59 -21.00 -9.12
C ARG A 323 -1.00 -20.07 -8.08
N TYR A 324 -0.60 -18.87 -8.50
CA TYR A 324 -0.18 -17.81 -7.58
C TYR A 324 -1.39 -17.08 -7.00
N ARG A 325 -1.45 -17.04 -5.68
CA ARG A 325 -2.53 -16.46 -4.87
C ARG A 325 -1.97 -15.40 -3.93
N ILE A 326 -2.82 -14.48 -3.50
CA ILE A 326 -2.45 -13.48 -2.49
C ILE A 326 -2.92 -13.96 -1.12
N VAL A 327 -1.99 -13.98 -0.17
CA VAL A 327 -2.25 -14.32 1.24
C VAL A 327 -2.08 -13.07 2.08
N VAL A 328 -3.04 -12.82 2.96
CA VAL A 328 -2.95 -11.84 4.04
C VAL A 328 -2.60 -12.59 5.32
N ALA A 329 -1.57 -12.15 6.03
CA ALA A 329 -1.13 -12.78 7.27
C ALA A 329 -0.84 -11.76 8.36
N ASN A 330 -1.24 -12.07 9.59
CA ASN A 330 -0.85 -11.33 10.76
C ASN A 330 0.47 -11.92 11.31
N PRO A 331 1.60 -11.21 11.22
CA PRO A 331 2.89 -11.75 11.64
C PRO A 331 2.99 -11.97 13.16
N ARG A 332 2.15 -11.31 13.98
CA ARG A 332 2.15 -11.45 15.44
C ARG A 332 1.39 -12.68 15.91
N SER A 333 0.19 -12.91 15.39
CA SER A 333 -0.65 -14.06 15.77
C SER A 333 -0.37 -15.32 14.94
N GLY A 334 0.22 -15.17 13.75
CA GLY A 334 0.43 -16.26 12.80
C GLY A 334 -0.83 -16.69 12.05
N VAL A 335 -1.93 -15.96 12.20
CA VAL A 335 -3.17 -16.19 11.43
C VAL A 335 -2.97 -15.71 10.00
N SER A 336 -3.38 -16.52 9.03
CA SER A 336 -3.31 -16.17 7.60
C SER A 336 -4.56 -16.61 6.85
N ARG A 337 -4.92 -15.89 5.79
CA ARG A 337 -6.03 -16.23 4.89
C ARG A 337 -5.65 -15.94 3.44
N VAL A 338 -6.12 -16.79 2.53
CA VAL A 338 -6.02 -16.58 1.09
C VAL A 338 -7.18 -15.67 0.65
N LEU A 339 -6.90 -14.66 -0.17
CA LEU A 339 -7.98 -13.83 -0.74
C LEU A 339 -8.80 -14.66 -1.75
N PRO A 340 -10.15 -14.59 -1.71
CA PRO A 340 -11.00 -15.32 -2.65
C PRO A 340 -10.94 -14.66 -4.03
N LEU A 341 -10.08 -15.19 -4.90
CA LEU A 341 -9.81 -14.67 -6.23
C LEU A 341 -10.25 -15.67 -7.31
N ASP A 342 -10.42 -15.18 -8.54
CA ASP A 342 -10.74 -16.02 -9.70
C ASP A 342 -9.58 -16.95 -10.10
N GLY A 343 -9.70 -17.70 -11.20
CA GLY A 343 -8.69 -18.68 -11.63
C GLY A 343 -7.37 -18.12 -12.17
N ALA A 344 -7.16 -16.80 -12.17
CA ALA A 344 -5.93 -16.16 -12.65
C ALA A 344 -4.76 -16.30 -11.67
N ASP A 345 -3.55 -16.01 -12.15
CA ASP A 345 -2.36 -15.88 -11.32
C ASP A 345 -2.25 -14.43 -10.81
N TYR A 346 -1.96 -14.28 -9.52
CA TYR A 346 -1.82 -12.99 -8.84
C TYR A 346 -0.48 -12.92 -8.12
N GLU A 347 0.32 -11.92 -8.44
CA GLU A 347 1.72 -11.81 -8.05
C GLU A 347 2.08 -10.39 -7.59
N ASP A 348 3.23 -10.27 -6.94
CA ASP A 348 3.84 -9.02 -6.49
C ASP A 348 2.87 -8.05 -5.77
N PRO A 349 2.27 -8.46 -4.63
CA PRO A 349 1.36 -7.59 -3.91
C PRO A 349 2.08 -6.40 -3.25
N SER A 350 1.46 -5.23 -3.30
CA SER A 350 1.87 -4.05 -2.53
C SER A 350 0.66 -3.36 -1.88
N TRP A 351 0.75 -3.08 -0.58
CA TRP A 351 -0.26 -2.38 0.18
C TRP A 351 -0.42 -0.94 -0.29
N THR A 352 -1.67 -0.49 -0.38
CA THR A 352 -2.00 0.93 -0.44
C THR A 352 -1.89 1.58 0.95
N PRO A 353 -1.71 2.91 1.04
CA PRO A 353 -1.49 3.59 2.32
C PRO A 353 -2.70 3.55 3.27
N ASP A 354 -3.88 3.18 2.77
CA ASP A 354 -5.09 3.05 3.58
C ASP A 354 -5.13 1.78 4.47
N GLY A 355 -4.19 0.85 4.28
CA GLY A 355 -4.14 -0.41 5.02
C GLY A 355 -5.33 -1.34 4.76
N ARG A 356 -6.06 -1.15 3.64
CA ARG A 356 -7.20 -1.97 3.23
C ARG A 356 -6.99 -2.58 1.85
N HIS A 357 -6.47 -1.83 0.89
CA HIS A 357 -6.32 -2.32 -0.47
C HIS A 357 -4.89 -2.78 -0.77
N VAL A 358 -4.78 -3.61 -1.79
CA VAL A 358 -3.52 -4.17 -2.26
C VAL A 358 -3.51 -4.07 -3.78
N VAL A 359 -2.46 -3.49 -4.35
CA VAL A 359 -2.22 -3.56 -5.79
C VAL A 359 -1.41 -4.80 -6.12
N VAL A 360 -1.72 -5.44 -7.25
CA VAL A 360 -1.15 -6.73 -7.65
C VAL A 360 -0.97 -6.78 -9.16
N SER A 361 -0.01 -7.59 -9.62
CA SER A 361 -0.02 -8.08 -11.00
C SER A 361 -1.02 -9.22 -11.11
N ARG A 362 -1.90 -9.17 -12.11
CA ARG A 362 -2.81 -10.27 -12.46
C ARG A 362 -2.51 -10.75 -13.87
N SER A 363 -2.26 -12.04 -14.01
CA SER A 363 -1.84 -12.66 -15.27
C SER A 363 -2.86 -13.67 -15.78
N VAL A 364 -3.28 -13.51 -17.04
CA VAL A 364 -4.18 -14.42 -17.76
C VAL A 364 -3.65 -14.60 -19.17
N ASN A 365 -3.52 -15.85 -19.63
CA ASN A 365 -3.06 -16.19 -20.98
C ASN A 365 -1.76 -15.44 -21.38
N TYR A 366 -0.78 -15.42 -20.46
CA TYR A 366 0.52 -14.75 -20.63
C TYR A 366 0.46 -13.22 -20.76
N ARG A 367 -0.69 -12.59 -20.48
CA ARG A 367 -0.83 -11.13 -20.40
C ARG A 367 -0.96 -10.70 -18.95
N SER A 368 -0.23 -9.66 -18.56
CA SER A 368 -0.21 -9.18 -17.17
C SER A 368 -0.64 -7.73 -17.08
N THR A 369 -1.49 -7.41 -16.12
CA THR A 369 -1.91 -6.03 -15.84
C THR A 369 -2.09 -5.81 -14.34
N ILE A 370 -2.23 -4.56 -13.93
CA ILE A 370 -2.34 -4.19 -12.51
C ILE A 370 -3.80 -4.13 -12.07
N TYR A 371 -4.08 -4.80 -10.96
CA TYR A 371 -5.38 -4.81 -10.29
C TYR A 371 -5.27 -4.25 -8.89
N LEU A 372 -6.36 -3.65 -8.41
CA LEU A 372 -6.61 -3.32 -7.02
C LEU A 372 -7.50 -4.40 -6.40
N LEU A 373 -7.03 -5.00 -5.32
CA LEU A 373 -7.77 -5.94 -4.49
C LEU A 373 -8.24 -5.24 -3.21
N ASP A 374 -9.41 -5.60 -2.72
CA ASP A 374 -9.89 -5.21 -1.39
C ASP A 374 -9.75 -6.39 -0.44
N THR A 375 -9.03 -6.21 0.66
CA THR A 375 -8.87 -7.27 1.66
C THR A 375 -10.15 -7.58 2.42
N GLN A 376 -11.19 -6.74 2.30
CA GLN A 376 -12.56 -7.00 2.74
C GLN A 376 -13.44 -7.68 1.68
N GLU A 377 -12.82 -8.23 0.63
CA GLU A 377 -13.46 -9.09 -0.38
C GLU A 377 -14.49 -8.38 -1.27
N ALA A 378 -14.34 -7.07 -1.44
CA ALA A 378 -15.01 -6.36 -2.52
C ALA A 378 -14.43 -6.75 -3.89
N ARG A 379 -15.16 -6.40 -4.95
CA ARG A 379 -14.79 -6.72 -6.34
C ARG A 379 -13.40 -6.15 -6.69
N SER A 380 -12.55 -6.99 -7.28
CA SER A 380 -11.25 -6.56 -7.82
C SER A 380 -11.41 -5.57 -8.97
N ILE A 381 -10.59 -4.52 -9.01
CA ILE A 381 -10.69 -3.42 -9.97
C ILE A 381 -9.44 -3.39 -10.87
N PRO A 382 -9.55 -3.52 -12.20
CA PRO A 382 -8.42 -3.30 -13.09
C PRO A 382 -8.04 -1.81 -13.11
N LEU A 383 -6.75 -1.50 -12.89
CA LEU A 383 -6.26 -0.13 -12.83
C LEU A 383 -5.69 0.34 -14.17
N LEU A 384 -4.92 -0.49 -14.85
CA LEU A 384 -4.31 -0.14 -16.13
C LEU A 384 -5.10 -0.69 -17.31
N LYS A 385 -5.32 0.19 -18.29
CA LYS A 385 -5.94 -0.12 -19.58
C LYS A 385 -4.93 0.13 -20.70
N GLY A 386 -4.99 -0.66 -21.78
CA GLY A 386 -4.18 -0.45 -22.99
C GLY A 386 -3.16 -1.56 -23.27
N SER A 387 -2.25 -1.27 -24.20
CA SER A 387 -1.23 -2.21 -24.66
C SER A 387 0.00 -2.26 -23.74
N GLY A 388 0.68 -3.41 -23.76
CA GLY A 388 1.79 -3.76 -22.86
C GLY A 388 1.38 -4.75 -21.78
N ASP A 389 2.39 -5.31 -21.12
CA ASP A 389 2.26 -6.07 -19.89
C ASP A 389 2.89 -5.28 -18.74
N TRP A 390 2.24 -5.37 -17.58
CA TRP A 390 2.59 -4.62 -16.39
C TRP A 390 2.81 -5.58 -15.22
N PHE A 391 3.88 -5.36 -14.47
CA PHE A 391 4.37 -6.26 -13.43
C PHE A 391 4.87 -5.47 -12.21
N SER A 392 5.04 -6.18 -11.09
CA SER A 392 5.71 -5.69 -9.89
C SER A 392 5.29 -4.29 -9.44
N PRO A 393 3.98 -4.06 -9.18
CA PRO A 393 3.53 -2.77 -8.69
C PRO A 393 4.07 -2.50 -7.27
N ALA A 394 4.47 -1.27 -7.02
CA ALA A 394 4.81 -0.76 -5.70
C ALA A 394 4.05 0.54 -5.45
N CYS A 395 3.32 0.62 -4.35
CA CYS A 395 2.53 1.78 -3.99
C CYS A 395 3.29 2.72 -3.04
N THR A 396 3.08 4.03 -3.16
CA THR A 396 3.58 5.00 -2.17
C THR A 396 2.90 4.75 -0.83
N ARG A 397 3.68 4.76 0.26
CA ARG A 397 3.20 4.50 1.61
C ARG A 397 2.69 5.73 2.33
#